data_AF-A0A7Y4TJY2-F1
#
_entry.id   AF-A0A7Y4TJY2-F1
#
_cell.length_a   1.000
_cell.length_b   1.000
_cell.length_c   1.000
_cell.angle_alpha   90.00
_cell.angle_beta   90.00
_cell.angle_gamma   90.00
#
_symmetry.space_group_name_H-M   'P 1'
#
loop_
_entity.id
_entity.type
_entity.pdbx_description
1 polymer ?
#
loop_
_entity_poly.entity_id
_entity_poly.type
_entity_poly.pdbx_seq_one_letter_code
_entity_poly.pdbx_strand_id
1 'polypeptide(L)'
;MSDMQGFFKKDKIKQTLDYQPKVKIRLSEVERLIRKHRIIVPPLSRQTLIKMCEEGIFETVGDGPTILGWLVYEDSFWKWAKSLDEE
;
A
#
# COMPACT_ATOMS: atom_id res chain seq x y z
N MET A 1 39.44 -38.15 25.69
CA MET A 1 39.02 -37.93 24.29
C MET A 1 37.58 -37.51 24.29
N SER A 2 37.39 -36.21 24.06
CA SER A 2 36.28 -35.53 23.37
C SER A 2 34.83 -35.73 23.82
N ASP A 3 34.30 -34.61 24.30
CA ASP A 3 32.91 -34.16 24.34
C ASP A 3 32.06 -34.54 23.11
N MET A 4 30.74 -34.67 23.31
CA MET A 4 29.79 -33.67 22.79
C MET A 4 28.35 -33.96 23.23
N GLN A 5 27.81 -33.04 24.01
CA GLN A 5 26.38 -32.91 24.30
C GLN A 5 25.59 -32.67 23.00
N GLY A 6 24.57 -33.49 22.77
CA GLY A 6 23.55 -33.26 21.74
C GLY A 6 22.63 -32.12 22.14
N PHE A 7 22.95 -30.95 21.61
CA PHE A 7 22.30 -29.65 21.77
C PHE A 7 20.82 -29.70 21.35
N PHE A 8 19.92 -29.28 22.24
CA PHE A 8 18.51 -29.03 21.94
C PHE A 8 18.39 -28.03 20.78
N LYS A 9 17.68 -28.41 19.71
CA LYS A 9 17.22 -27.45 18.69
C LYS A 9 15.70 -27.36 18.71
N LYS A 10 15.18 -26.74 19.77
CA LYS A 10 13.92 -26.00 19.70
C LYS A 10 14.23 -24.62 19.10
N ASP A 11 13.19 -23.97 18.61
CA ASP A 11 13.16 -22.59 18.11
C ASP A 11 13.50 -22.42 16.62
N LYS A 12 12.44 -22.38 15.80
CA LYS A 12 12.29 -21.43 14.69
C LYS A 12 10.83 -21.31 14.23
N ILE A 13 9.89 -21.10 15.16
CA ILE A 13 8.55 -20.56 14.83
C ILE A 13 8.20 -19.53 15.91
N LYS A 14 9.02 -18.49 16.01
CA LYS A 14 8.73 -17.32 16.86
C LYS A 14 9.20 -16.07 16.13
N GLN A 15 8.47 -15.72 15.07
CA GLN A 15 8.38 -14.36 14.53
C GLN A 15 7.34 -14.32 13.39
N THR A 16 6.12 -14.74 13.69
CA THR A 16 4.93 -14.31 12.93
C THR A 16 4.46 -12.99 13.55
N LEU A 17 5.35 -11.99 13.61
CA LEU A 17 5.02 -10.66 14.13
C LEU A 17 4.17 -9.97 13.05
N ASP A 18 2.85 -9.94 13.28
CA ASP A 18 1.92 -8.95 12.74
C ASP A 18 2.04 -8.61 11.24
N TYR A 19 2.20 -9.62 10.38
CA TYR A 19 2.08 -9.38 8.95
C TYR A 19 0.61 -9.06 8.60
N GLN A 20 0.28 -7.77 8.57
CA GLN A 20 -0.97 -7.27 8.02
C GLN A 20 -0.75 -7.05 6.51
N PRO A 21 -1.31 -7.91 5.64
CA PRO A 21 -1.17 -7.71 4.20
C PRO A 21 -1.85 -6.40 3.81
N LYS A 22 -1.08 -5.39 3.40
CA LYS A 22 -1.62 -4.15 2.84
C LYS A 22 -2.24 -4.45 1.47
N VAL A 23 -3.53 -4.15 1.32
CA VAL A 23 -4.24 -4.27 0.05
C VAL A 23 -3.70 -3.23 -0.94
N LYS A 24 -3.48 -3.66 -2.18
CA LYS A 24 -2.91 -2.85 -3.26
C LYS A 24 -3.94 -2.72 -4.37
N ILE A 25 -4.18 -1.51 -4.83
CA ILE A 25 -5.13 -1.21 -5.90
C ILE A 25 -4.42 -0.50 -7.06
N ARG A 26 -4.85 -0.79 -8.28
CA ARG A 26 -4.35 -0.11 -9.48
C ARG A 26 -4.83 1.34 -9.50
N LEU A 27 -4.08 2.23 -10.15
CA LEU A 27 -4.50 3.61 -10.37
C LEU A 27 -5.86 3.73 -11.08
N SER A 28 -6.19 2.78 -11.96
CA SER A 28 -7.53 2.71 -12.59
C SER A 28 -8.66 2.47 -11.59
N GLU A 29 -8.37 1.73 -10.51
CA GLU A 29 -9.33 1.46 -9.45
C GLU A 29 -9.50 2.67 -8.53
N VAL A 30 -8.41 3.38 -8.22
CA VAL A 30 -8.46 4.69 -7.53
C VAL A 30 -9.38 5.65 -8.29
N GLU A 31 -9.19 5.79 -9.59
CA GLU A 31 -10.03 6.64 -10.45
C GLU A 31 -11.51 6.19 -10.42
N ARG A 32 -11.76 4.88 -10.46
CA ARG A 32 -13.11 4.31 -10.39
C ARG A 32 -13.77 4.63 -9.04
N LEU A 33 -13.04 4.53 -7.93
CA LEU A 33 -13.53 4.80 -6.59
C LEU A 33 -13.86 6.29 -6.40
N ILE A 34 -12.99 7.20 -6.85
CA ILE A 34 -13.25 8.65 -6.83
C ILE A 34 -14.58 8.97 -7.53
N ARG A 35 -14.79 8.43 -8.74
CA ARG A 35 -16.03 8.65 -9.50
C ARG A 35 -17.25 8.02 -8.83
N LYS A 36 -17.12 6.78 -8.36
CA LYS A 36 -18.23 6.02 -7.74
C LYS A 36 -18.71 6.67 -6.46
N HIS A 37 -17.79 7.13 -5.62
CA HIS A 37 -18.10 7.71 -4.31
C HIS A 37 -18.18 9.23 -4.33
N ARG A 38 -17.94 9.87 -5.48
CA ARG A 38 -17.90 11.34 -5.64
C ARG A 38 -17.01 12.02 -4.59
N ILE A 39 -15.85 11.40 -4.31
CA ILE A 39 -14.89 11.86 -3.29
C ILE A 39 -14.45 13.30 -3.55
N ILE A 40 -14.25 13.65 -4.83
CA ILE A 40 -13.96 15.02 -5.26
C ILE A 40 -14.65 15.27 -6.61
N VAL A 41 -15.20 16.48 -6.78
CA VAL A 41 -15.92 16.91 -7.98
C VAL A 41 -15.36 18.26 -8.47
N PRO A 42 -14.88 18.36 -9.72
CA PRO A 42 -14.79 17.30 -10.73
C PRO A 42 -13.79 16.19 -10.34
N PRO A 43 -13.99 14.95 -10.82
CA PRO A 43 -13.05 13.86 -10.54
C PRO A 43 -11.66 14.18 -11.11
N LEU A 44 -10.61 13.80 -10.38
CA LEU A 44 -9.23 14.04 -10.80
C LEU A 44 -8.90 13.31 -12.11
N SER A 45 -8.09 13.96 -12.93
CA SER A 45 -7.58 13.36 -14.16
C SER A 45 -6.55 12.26 -13.85
N ARG A 46 -6.37 11.31 -14.79
CA ARG A 46 -5.31 10.30 -14.66
C ARG A 46 -3.92 10.90 -14.49
N GLN A 47 -3.60 11.99 -15.20
CA GLN A 47 -2.31 12.68 -15.05
C GLN A 47 -2.14 13.27 -13.66
N THR A 48 -3.20 13.82 -13.07
CA THR A 48 -3.17 14.32 -11.69
C THR A 48 -2.91 13.20 -10.70
N LEU A 49 -3.60 12.06 -10.86
CA LEU A 49 -3.40 10.90 -9.99
C LEU A 49 -1.97 10.32 -10.11
N ILE A 50 -1.35 10.37 -11.30
CA ILE A 50 0.05 10.00 -11.48
C ILE A 50 0.97 10.95 -10.70
N LYS A 51 0.78 12.27 -10.84
CA LYS A 51 1.57 13.26 -10.10
C LYS A 51 1.46 13.07 -8.59
N MET A 52 0.27 12.76 -8.08
CA MET A 52 0.07 12.47 -6.66
C MET A 52 0.85 11.22 -6.19
N CYS A 53 1.07 10.24 -7.07
CA CYS A 53 1.95 9.11 -6.77
C CYS A 53 3.42 9.55 -6.75
N GLU A 54 3.84 10.36 -7.73
CA GLU A 54 5.22 10.89 -7.85
C GLU A 54 5.58 11.82 -6.68
N GLU A 55 4.61 12.60 -6.19
CA GLU A 55 4.76 13.54 -5.07
C GLU A 55 4.64 12.83 -3.70
N GLY A 56 4.32 11.54 -3.67
CA GLY A 56 4.21 10.75 -2.43
C GLY A 56 2.93 11.01 -1.62
N ILE A 57 1.91 11.65 -2.21
CA ILE A 57 0.59 11.80 -1.58
C ILE A 57 -0.07 10.43 -1.42
N PHE A 58 0.04 9.59 -2.46
CA PHE A 58 -0.31 8.18 -2.36
C PHE A 58 0.92 7.35 -2.04
N GLU A 59 0.83 6.51 -1.01
CA GLU A 59 1.82 5.48 -0.74
C GLU A 59 1.70 4.41 -1.83
N THR A 60 2.81 4.13 -2.53
CA THR A 60 2.83 3.20 -3.66
C THR A 60 3.77 2.02 -3.43
N VAL A 61 3.62 0.99 -4.26
CA VAL A 61 4.48 -0.19 -4.23
C VAL A 61 5.79 0.11 -4.97
N GLY A 62 6.86 0.35 -4.22
CA GLY A 62 8.16 0.72 -4.78
C GLY A 62 8.26 2.20 -5.12
N ASP A 63 9.30 2.58 -5.85
CA ASP A 63 9.62 4.00 -6.14
C ASP A 63 9.03 4.48 -7.48
N GLY A 64 8.21 3.67 -8.15
CA GLY A 64 7.72 3.99 -9.50
C GLY A 64 6.66 3.03 -10.03
N PRO A 65 6.22 3.22 -11.30
CA PRO A 65 5.21 2.39 -11.91
C PRO A 65 5.73 0.96 -12.15
N THR A 66 4.88 -0.02 -11.88
CA THR A 66 5.13 -1.43 -12.20
C THR A 66 4.73 -1.75 -13.64
N ILE A 67 4.88 -3.00 -14.06
CA ILE A 67 4.32 -3.49 -15.35
C ILE A 67 2.80 -3.31 -15.44
N LEU A 68 2.11 -3.22 -14.30
CA LEU A 68 0.66 -2.96 -14.22
C LEU A 68 0.34 -1.47 -14.03
N GLY A 69 1.35 -0.59 -14.14
CA GLY A 69 1.28 0.82 -13.78
C GLY A 69 1.46 1.07 -12.28
N TRP A 70 0.98 2.22 -11.82
CA TRP A 70 1.02 2.59 -10.40
C TRP A 70 0.10 1.70 -9.57
N LEU A 71 0.67 1.15 -8.49
CA LEU A 71 -0.05 0.40 -7.46
C LEU A 71 -0.03 1.21 -6.18
N VAL A 72 -1.21 1.61 -5.72
CA VAL A 72 -1.44 2.43 -4.53
C VAL A 72 -1.90 1.51 -3.40
N TYR A 73 -1.42 1.74 -2.18
CA TYR A 73 -1.97 1.06 -1.03
C TYR A 73 -3.36 1.61 -0.69
N GLU A 74 -4.33 0.72 -0.49
CA GLU A 74 -5.73 1.10 -0.31
C GLU A 74 -5.95 1.96 0.94
N ASP A 75 -5.23 1.65 2.02
CA ASP A 75 -5.25 2.42 3.27
C ASP A 75 -4.77 3.88 3.07
N SER A 76 -3.70 4.08 2.30
CA SER A 76 -3.20 5.40 1.93
C SER A 76 -4.23 6.19 1.12
N PHE A 77 -4.88 5.56 0.15
CA PHE A 77 -5.95 6.20 -0.62
C PHE A 77 -7.10 6.65 0.27
N TRP A 78 -7.61 5.78 1.15
CA TRP A 78 -8.71 6.15 2.04
C TRP A 78 -8.31 7.18 3.09
N LYS A 79 -7.05 7.18 3.54
CA LYS A 79 -6.52 8.22 4.42
C LYS A 79 -6.56 9.59 3.74
N TRP A 80 -6.10 9.67 2.48
CA TRP A 80 -6.21 10.89 1.69
C TRP A 80 -7.68 11.30 1.45
N ALA A 81 -8.54 10.35 1.09
CA ALA A 81 -9.95 10.66 0.83
C ALA A 81 -10.64 11.25 2.07
N LYS A 82 -10.36 10.71 3.27
CA LYS A 82 -10.90 11.22 4.53
C LYS A 82 -10.37 12.61 4.88
N SER A 83 -9.10 12.91 4.58
CA SER A 83 -8.55 14.24 4.88
C SER A 83 -9.21 15.35 4.07
N LEU A 84 -9.91 15.04 2.98
CA LEU A 84 -10.68 16.04 2.22
C LEU A 84 -11.96 16.48 2.93
N ASP A 85 -12.53 15.65 3.82
CA ASP A 85 -13.73 15.98 4.59
C ASP A 85 -13.39 16.75 5.89
N GLU A 86 -12.11 16.73 6.30
CA GLU A 86 -11.61 17.39 7.52
C GLU A 86 -11.12 18.84 7.26
N GLU A 87 -11.15 19.32 6.02
CA GLU A 87 -10.89 20.72 5.60
C GLU A 87 -12.19 21.53 5.42
#